data_AF-A0A2G2UW98-F1
#
_entry.id   AF-A0A2G2UW98-F1
#
_cell.length_a   1.000
_cell.length_b   1.000
_cell.length_c   1.000
_cell.angle_alpha   90.00
_cell.angle_beta   90.00
_cell.angle_gamma   90.00
#
_symmetry.space_group_name_H-M   'P 1'
#
loop_
_entity.id
_entity.type
_entity.pdbx_description
1 polymer ?
#
loop_
_entity_poly.entity_id
_entity_poly.type
_entity_poly.pdbx_seq_one_letter_code
_entity_poly.pdbx_strand_id
1 'polypeptide(L)'
;MLLSGNNIPDARINRNDKYCWAYASIGAMLAAISIKSKKVVVPLSKQHLTDCLLEYYPDPTKEAKLKEGETYGSSCSKAYRFAVEQGIAEEESYPYAMRRGTCKCTETMVCDRPADQKLVDLLLVFHC
;
A
#
# COMPACT_ATOMS: atom_id res chain seq x y z
N MET A 1 1.10 29.90 -12.91
CA MET A 1 -0.01 29.41 -12.08
C MET A 1 0.24 27.91 -11.87
N LEU A 2 1.06 27.47 -10.90
CA LEU A 2 0.80 27.40 -9.47
C LEU A 2 -0.61 26.91 -9.14
N LEU A 3 -0.77 25.59 -9.00
CA LEU A 3 -1.76 24.99 -8.11
C LEU A 3 -0.99 24.23 -7.02
N SER A 4 -0.64 24.96 -5.96
CA SER A 4 -0.43 24.41 -4.63
C SER A 4 -1.80 24.16 -4.01
N GLY A 5 -2.04 22.97 -3.47
CA GLY A 5 -3.21 22.70 -2.62
C GLY A 5 -3.73 21.27 -2.70
N ASN A 6 -3.61 20.56 -1.57
CA ASN A 6 -4.25 19.27 -1.20
C ASN A 6 -3.43 17.98 -1.40
N ASN A 7 -2.58 17.69 -0.41
CA ASN A 7 -2.35 16.37 0.23
C ASN A 7 -2.36 15.10 -0.65
N ILE A 8 -1.59 15.09 -1.74
CA ILE A 8 -1.13 13.84 -2.36
C ILE A 8 0.39 13.80 -2.15
N PRO A 9 0.95 12.85 -1.37
CA PRO A 9 2.39 12.79 -1.17
C PRO A 9 3.09 12.58 -2.52
N ASP A 10 4.10 13.41 -2.78
CA ASP A 10 4.93 13.51 -3.99
C ASP A 10 5.10 12.18 -4.72
N ALA A 11 4.23 11.94 -5.70
CA ALA A 11 4.20 10.73 -6.49
C ALA A 11 4.97 10.99 -7.80
N ARG A 12 6.30 11.08 -7.71
CA ARG A 12 7.18 10.88 -8.88
C ARG A 12 7.14 9.40 -9.27
N ILE A 13 6.03 8.97 -9.88
CA ILE A 13 5.84 7.60 -10.37
C ILE A 13 6.43 7.52 -11.78
N ASN A 14 7.63 6.94 -11.92
CA ASN A 14 8.13 6.57 -13.23
C ASN A 14 7.39 5.33 -13.73
N ARG A 15 7.04 5.28 -15.03
CA ARG A 15 6.26 4.18 -15.64
C ARG A 15 6.92 2.79 -15.50
N ASN A 16 8.22 2.75 -15.19
CA ASN A 16 9.02 1.54 -14.95
C ASN A 16 9.28 1.22 -13.47
N ASP A 17 8.67 1.95 -12.53
CA ASP A 17 8.87 1.69 -11.11
C ASP A 17 8.08 0.45 -10.69
N LYS A 18 8.82 -0.56 -10.21
CA LYS A 18 8.28 -1.82 -9.68
C LYS A 18 7.35 -1.62 -8.45
N TYR A 19 7.16 -0.39 -8.00
CA TYR A 19 6.28 0.04 -6.90
C TYR A 19 4.89 0.51 -7.36
N CYS A 20 4.63 0.64 -8.66
CA CYS A 20 3.37 1.20 -9.19
C CYS A 20 2.11 0.54 -8.60
N TRP A 21 2.15 -0.77 -8.39
CA TRP A 21 1.06 -1.54 -7.80
C TRP A 21 0.74 -1.10 -6.36
N ALA A 22 1.75 -0.77 -5.55
CA ALA A 22 1.56 -0.37 -4.16
C ALA A 22 0.91 1.02 -4.10
N TYR A 23 1.38 1.96 -4.93
CA TYR A 23 0.79 3.29 -5.05
C TYR A 23 -0.66 3.24 -5.54
N ALA A 24 -0.93 2.46 -6.60
CA ALA A 24 -2.27 2.31 -7.14
C ALA A 24 -3.22 1.67 -6.12
N SER A 25 -2.77 0.63 -5.42
CA SER A 25 -3.57 -0.05 -4.39
C SER A 25 -3.91 0.89 -3.23
N ILE A 26 -2.92 1.60 -2.68
CA ILE A 26 -3.13 2.54 -1.58
C ILE A 26 -4.04 3.70 -2.01
N GLY A 27 -3.86 4.22 -3.22
CA GLY A 27 -4.73 5.27 -3.78
C GLY A 27 -6.18 4.82 -3.86
N ALA A 28 -6.44 3.62 -4.37
CA ALA A 28 -7.77 3.03 -4.42
C ALA A 28 -8.38 2.82 -3.02
N MET A 29 -7.59 2.28 -2.07
CA MET A 29 -8.00 2.11 -0.67
C MET A 29 -8.43 3.45 -0.04
N LEU A 30 -7.59 4.48 -0.16
CA LEU A 30 -7.87 5.80 0.39
C LEU A 30 -9.11 6.43 -0.25
N ALA A 31 -9.29 6.29 -1.57
CA ALA A 31 -10.47 6.76 -2.28
C ALA A 31 -11.75 6.07 -1.79
N ALA A 32 -11.72 4.75 -1.65
CA ALA A 32 -12.85 3.97 -1.12
C ALA A 32 -13.19 4.39 0.33
N ILE A 33 -12.18 4.59 1.18
CA ILE A 33 -12.37 5.07 2.56
C ILE A 33 -12.99 6.47 2.56
N SER A 34 -12.53 7.37 1.70
CA SER A 34 -13.08 8.72 1.55
C SER A 34 -14.57 8.69 1.23
N ILE A 35 -14.94 7.91 0.21
CA ILE A 35 -16.33 7.77 -0.26
C ILE A 35 -17.22 7.21 0.84
N LYS A 36 -16.76 6.18 1.56
CA LYS A 36 -17.54 5.50 2.58
C LYS A 36 -17.66 6.29 3.88
N SER A 37 -16.54 6.84 4.37
CA SER A 37 -16.50 7.50 5.67
C SER A 37 -17.02 8.93 5.64
N LYS A 38 -17.05 9.58 4.46
CA LYS A 38 -17.33 11.02 4.29
C LYS A 38 -16.48 11.91 5.24
N LYS A 39 -15.30 11.43 5.64
CA LYS A 39 -14.40 12.06 6.61
C LYS A 39 -13.00 12.22 6.02
N VAL A 40 -12.16 12.98 6.73
CA VAL A 40 -10.73 13.11 6.45
C VAL A 40 -10.09 11.73 6.47
N VAL A 41 -9.41 11.38 5.39
CA VAL A 41 -8.74 10.09 5.24
C VAL A 41 -7.33 10.20 5.82
N VAL A 42 -6.98 9.25 6.69
CA VAL A 42 -5.61 9.11 7.20
C VAL A 42 -4.74 8.47 6.10
N PRO A 43 -3.59 9.07 5.75
CA PRO A 43 -2.68 8.48 4.77
C PRO A 43 -2.19 7.10 5.21
N LEU A 44 -2.26 6.12 4.30
CA LEU A 44 -1.80 4.75 4.52
C LEU A 44 -0.38 4.56 4.00
N SER A 45 0.40 3.72 4.70
CA SER A 45 1.80 3.43 4.39
C SER A 45 1.95 2.55 3.16
N LYS A 46 2.53 3.15 2.11
CA LYS A 46 2.94 2.42 0.90
C LYS A 46 4.13 1.51 1.16
N GLN A 47 4.98 1.90 2.11
CA GLN A 47 6.18 1.17 2.47
C GLN A 47 5.84 -0.11 3.21
N HIS A 48 4.95 -0.03 4.20
CA HIS A 48 4.45 -1.18 4.92
C HIS A 48 3.84 -2.22 3.96
N LEU A 49 2.98 -1.77 3.04
CA LEU A 49 2.42 -2.65 2.01
C LEU A 49 3.51 -3.29 1.15
N THR A 50 4.56 -2.56 0.78
CA THR A 50 5.63 -3.09 -0.08
C THR A 50 6.50 -4.11 0.63
N ASP A 51 6.86 -3.83 1.89
CA ASP A 51 7.76 -4.66 2.67
C ASP A 51 7.05 -5.96 3.11
N CYS A 52 5.81 -5.85 3.58
CA CYS A 52 5.08 -6.96 4.19
C CYS A 52 4.28 -7.81 3.20
N LEU A 53 3.76 -7.26 2.10
CA LEU A 53 2.96 -8.04 1.16
C LEU A 53 3.79 -9.17 0.53
N LEU A 54 5.05 -8.90 0.19
CA LEU A 54 5.91 -9.86 -0.49
C LEU A 54 6.43 -10.94 0.48
N GLU A 55 6.57 -10.62 1.77
CA GLU A 55 6.82 -11.63 2.80
C GLU A 55 5.60 -12.53 3.06
N TYR A 56 4.39 -11.94 3.01
CA TYR A 56 3.14 -12.67 3.26
C TYR A 56 2.66 -13.49 2.05
N TYR A 57 2.89 -13.00 0.82
CA TYR A 57 2.62 -13.73 -0.44
C TYR A 57 3.89 -13.84 -1.30
N PRO A 58 4.88 -14.64 -0.87
CA PRO A 58 6.16 -14.73 -1.55
C PRO A 58 6.04 -15.38 -2.93
N ASP A 59 6.86 -14.89 -3.86
CA ASP A 59 7.09 -15.51 -5.18
C ASP A 59 8.57 -15.91 -5.24
N PRO A 60 8.93 -17.17 -4.90
CA PRO A 60 10.32 -17.60 -4.78
C PRO A 60 11.14 -17.35 -6.05
N THR A 61 10.50 -17.45 -7.22
CA THR A 61 11.13 -17.27 -8.52
C THR A 61 11.54 -15.81 -8.77
N LYS A 62 10.77 -14.86 -8.24
CA LYS A 62 11.06 -13.44 -8.35
C LYS A 62 11.98 -12.98 -7.22
N GLU A 63 11.75 -13.45 -6.00
CA GLU A 63 12.62 -13.17 -4.84
C GLU A 63 14.07 -13.56 -5.12
N ALA A 64 14.31 -14.74 -5.71
CA ALA A 64 15.65 -15.20 -6.07
C ALA A 64 16.38 -14.30 -7.10
N LYS A 65 15.65 -13.42 -7.80
CA LYS A 65 16.20 -12.50 -8.80
C LYS A 65 16.37 -11.08 -8.25
N LEU A 66 15.86 -10.80 -7.05
CA LEU A 66 15.95 -9.49 -6.42
C LEU A 66 17.31 -9.29 -5.77
N LYS A 67 17.83 -8.07 -5.89
CA LYS A 67 18.92 -7.56 -5.05
C LYS A 67 18.35 -6.90 -3.80
N GLU A 68 19.20 -6.65 -2.82
CA GLU A 68 18.82 -5.93 -1.60
C GLU A 68 18.18 -4.57 -1.93
N GLY A 69 17.03 -4.29 -1.31
CA GLY A 69 16.28 -3.05 -1.53
C GLY A 69 15.41 -3.03 -2.80
N GLU A 70 15.50 -4.04 -3.67
CA GLU A 70 14.61 -4.16 -4.81
C GLU A 70 13.26 -4.79 -4.44
N THR A 71 12.25 -4.48 -5.25
CA THR A 71 10.92 -5.09 -5.18
C THR A 71 10.56 -5.71 -6.53
N TYR A 72 9.46 -6.45 -6.60
CA TYR A 72 8.86 -6.90 -7.85
C TYR A 72 7.39 -6.51 -7.95
N GLY A 73 6.86 -6.51 -9.17
CA GLY A 73 5.45 -6.24 -9.41
C GLY A 73 4.54 -7.28 -8.76
N SER A 74 3.56 -6.80 -7.98
CA SER A 74 2.47 -7.59 -7.41
C SER A 74 1.12 -7.13 -7.96
N SER A 75 0.04 -7.84 -7.64
CA SER A 75 -1.31 -7.47 -8.07
C SER A 75 -2.04 -6.65 -7.00
N CYS A 76 -2.87 -5.70 -7.43
CA CYS A 76 -3.69 -4.90 -6.51
C CYS A 76 -4.67 -5.78 -5.72
N SER A 77 -5.16 -6.89 -6.28
CA SER A 77 -6.00 -7.86 -5.55
C SER A 77 -5.28 -8.49 -4.35
N LYS A 78 -3.99 -8.80 -4.46
CA LYS A 78 -3.20 -9.31 -3.32
C LYS A 78 -3.06 -8.22 -2.26
N ALA A 79 -2.82 -6.98 -2.67
CA ALA A 79 -2.71 -5.85 -1.75
C ALA A 79 -4.02 -5.59 -0.99
N TYR A 80 -5.17 -5.63 -1.67
CA TYR A 80 -6.48 -5.50 -1.01
C TYR A 80 -6.72 -6.62 -0.02
N ARG A 81 -6.44 -7.88 -0.38
CA ARG A 81 -6.60 -9.00 0.54
C ARG A 81 -5.69 -8.89 1.76
N PHE A 82 -4.43 -8.48 1.56
CA PHE A 82 -3.50 -8.22 2.66
C PHE A 82 -4.02 -7.12 3.60
N ALA A 83 -4.54 -6.02 3.06
CA ALA A 83 -5.12 -4.94 3.87
C ALA A 83 -6.35 -5.37 4.70
N VAL A 84 -6.98 -6.49 4.36
CA VAL A 84 -8.09 -7.07 5.15
C VAL A 84 -7.54 -7.99 6.22
N GLU A 85 -6.66 -8.89 5.81
CA GLU A 85 -6.13 -9.93 6.69
C GLU A 85 -5.18 -9.36 7.75
N GLN A 86 -4.37 -8.36 7.38
CA GLN A 86 -3.28 -7.82 8.20
C GLN A 86 -3.40 -6.32 8.47
N GLY A 87 -4.32 -5.62 7.78
CA GLY A 87 -4.42 -4.16 7.79
C GLY A 87 -3.19 -3.46 7.20
N ILE A 88 -3.21 -2.12 7.21
CA ILE A 88 -2.12 -1.28 6.69
C ILE A 88 -1.82 -0.18 7.69
N ALA A 89 -0.55 -0.06 8.07
CA ALA A 89 -0.06 1.01 8.93
C ALA A 89 -0.30 2.40 8.32
N GLU A 90 -0.43 3.41 9.17
CA GLU A 90 -0.53 4.81 8.74
C GLU A 90 0.85 5.29 8.23
N GLU A 91 0.88 6.18 7.24
CA GLU A 91 2.13 6.66 6.62
C GLU A 91 3.09 7.31 7.64
N GLU A 92 2.55 7.99 8.66
CA GLU A 92 3.36 8.58 9.74
C GLU A 92 4.04 7.53 10.61
N SER A 93 3.37 6.39 10.84
CA SER A 93 3.91 5.28 11.64
C SER A 93 4.93 4.43 10.88
N TYR A 94 4.81 4.36 9.55
CA TYR A 94 5.74 3.63 8.68
C TYR A 94 6.06 4.47 7.43
N PRO A 95 7.01 5.42 7.53
CA PRO A 95 7.31 6.35 6.44
C PRO A 95 7.89 5.69 5.20
N TYR A 96 7.64 6.30 4.03
CA TYR A 96 8.20 5.84 2.77
C TYR A 96 9.73 5.96 2.72
N ALA A 97 10.40 4.82 2.52
CA ALA A 97 11.86 4.72 2.45
C ALA A 97 12.39 4.61 1.02
N MET A 98 11.51 4.55 0.01
CA MET A 98 11.85 4.46 -1.42
C MET A 98 12.72 3.24 -1.79
N ARG A 99 12.78 2.25 -0.91
CA ARG A 99 13.50 0.99 -1.08
C ARG A 99 12.78 -0.09 -0.30
N ARG A 100 12.77 -1.33 -0.78
CA ARG A 100 12.22 -2.44 0.01
C ARG A 100 13.05 -2.64 1.28
N GLY A 101 12.39 -2.81 2.40
CA GLY A 101 12.96 -3.18 3.69
C GLY A 101 12.37 -4.51 4.18
N THR A 102 12.80 -4.90 5.37
CA THR A 102 12.17 -6.00 6.13
C THR A 102 10.81 -5.55 6.64
N CYS A 103 9.80 -6.41 6.55
CA CYS A 103 8.50 -6.15 7.15
C CYS A 103 8.63 -5.89 8.65
N LYS A 104 7.99 -4.83 9.12
CA LYS A 104 7.91 -4.48 10.54
C LYS A 104 6.48 -4.11 10.89
N CYS A 105 5.78 -4.99 11.59
CA CYS A 105 4.65 -4.60 12.42
C CYS A 105 5.14 -4.59 13.86
N THR A 106 5.36 -3.40 14.41
CA THR A 106 5.61 -3.26 15.84
C THR A 106 4.27 -3.27 16.57
N GLU A 107 4.22 -3.73 17.83
CA GLU A 107 2.99 -3.69 18.65
C GLU A 107 2.40 -2.28 18.78
N THR A 108 3.21 -1.24 18.57
CA THR A 108 2.82 0.18 18.53
C THR A 108 2.30 0.66 17.19
N MET A 109 2.56 -0.07 16.10
CA MET A 109 1.98 0.20 14.79
C MET A 109 0.63 -0.49 14.76
N VAL A 110 -0.44 0.29 14.56
CA VAL A 110 -1.78 -0.27 14.37
C VAL A 110 -1.86 -0.91 12.98
N CYS A 111 -1.20 -2.05 12.79
CA CYS A 111 -1.39 -2.92 11.65
C CYS A 111 -2.79 -3.58 11.73
N ASP A 112 -3.27 -3.88 12.94
CA ASP A 112 -4.52 -4.62 13.21
C ASP A 112 -5.84 -3.84 13.02
N ARG A 113 -5.95 -2.92 12.06
CA ARG A 113 -7.27 -2.45 11.62
C ARG A 113 -7.64 -3.19 10.32
N PRO A 114 -8.34 -4.34 10.39
CA PRO A 114 -8.90 -4.98 9.21
C PRO A 114 -9.72 -3.95 8.42
N ALA A 115 -9.45 -3.83 7.12
CA ALA A 115 -10.35 -3.14 6.23
C ALA A 115 -11.74 -3.82 6.30
N ASP A 116 -12.80 -3.03 6.54
CA ASP A 116 -14.17 -3.53 6.58
C ASP A 116 -14.48 -4.32 5.29
N GLN A 117 -15.01 -5.55 5.41
CA GLN A 117 -15.28 -6.45 4.28
C GLN A 117 -16.09 -5.78 3.15
N LYS A 118 -17.01 -4.85 3.45
CA LYS A 118 -17.77 -4.11 2.43
C LYS A 118 -16.90 -3.12 1.63
N LEU A 119 -15.82 -2.63 2.23
CA LEU A 119 -14.82 -1.80 1.56
C LEU A 119 -14.00 -2.65 0.57
N VAL A 120 -13.79 -3.92 0.89
CA VAL A 120 -13.06 -4.89 0.05
C VAL A 120 -13.84 -5.22 -1.20
N ASP A 121 -15.13 -5.50 -1.04
CA ASP A 121 -16.00 -5.78 -2.19
C ASP A 121 -16.03 -4.57 -3.15
N LEU A 122 -15.98 -3.35 -2.60
CA LEU A 122 -15.83 -2.12 -3.37
C LEU A 122 -14.43 -2.01 -4.02
N LEU A 123 -13.37 -2.39 -3.32
CA LEU A 123 -11.99 -2.36 -3.81
C LEU A 123 -11.69 -3.42 -4.87
N LEU A 124 -12.36 -4.58 -4.81
CA LEU A 124 -12.25 -5.64 -5.81
C LEU A 124 -12.87 -5.23 -7.16
N VAL A 125 -13.71 -4.21 -7.21
CA VAL A 125 -14.19 -3.61 -8.47
C VAL A 125 -13.11 -2.75 -9.14
N PHE A 126 -12.14 -2.25 -8.38
CA PHE A 126 -11.01 -1.47 -8.90
C PHE A 126 -9.89 -2.41 -9.35
N HIS A 127 -9.97 -2.83 -10.62
CA HIS A 127 -8.88 -3.54 -11.28
C HIS A 127 -7.72 -2.57 -11.61
N CYS A 128 -6.54 -2.89 -11.07
CA CYS A 128 -5.26 -2.61 -11.72
C CYS A 128 -4.93 -3.78 -12.67
#